data_AF-A0A937KYF7-F1
#
_entry.id   AF-A0A937KYF7-F1
#
_cell.length_a   1.000
_cell.length_b   1.000
_cell.length_c   1.000
_cell.angle_alpha   90.00
_cell.angle_beta   90.00
_cell.angle_gamma   90.00
#
_symmetry.space_group_name_H-M   'P 1'
#
loop_
_entity.id
_entity.type
_entity.pdbx_description
1 polymer ?
#
loop_
_entity_poly.entity_id
_entity_poly.type
_entity_poly.pdbx_seq_one_letter_code
_entity_poly.pdbx_strand_id
1 'polypeptide(L)'
;MAQLRFTNSPRPQCKRPQKGPLTGLTDAGVQFLKNMHTSKSSLKIWNLKCCYTAKFFEANQPFVVEDYYANIPFENEIVNRSLNKSLCAGRLILRNGQWLPSPSIIDTFRISFRRAKIPFKEVDNPFGIRTCKLNISLAQSLSTSLLAINPNHTLTQYCVELALWEAHFFNDQRALTLKHLSERLNISKSTLSTALWQLADLQQVVEEDHPDDARTRFWRINASHPAILHRGALLLAYLDQYSLDRT
;
A
#
# COMPACT_ATOMS: atom_id res chain seq x y z
N MET A 1 8.56 0.03 -23.34
CA MET A 1 7.24 0.18 -22.69
C MET A 1 6.51 -1.16 -22.76
N ALA A 2 6.45 -1.91 -21.67
CA ALA A 2 5.61 -3.11 -21.61
C ALA A 2 4.14 -2.68 -21.65
N GLN A 3 3.44 -2.95 -22.75
CA GLN A 3 2.00 -2.71 -22.84
C GLN A 3 1.28 -3.65 -21.87
N LEU A 4 0.48 -3.09 -20.95
CA LEU A 4 -0.52 -3.86 -20.20
C LEU A 4 -1.50 -4.46 -21.21
N ARG A 5 -1.31 -5.73 -21.59
CA ARG A 5 -2.19 -6.41 -22.56
C ARG A 5 -3.45 -6.89 -21.85
N PHE A 6 -4.53 -6.13 -21.98
CA PHE A 6 -5.87 -6.54 -21.59
C PHE A 6 -6.58 -7.21 -22.78
N THR A 7 -6.38 -8.51 -23.00
CA THR A 7 -7.07 -9.25 -24.08
C THR A 7 -8.41 -9.82 -23.60
N ASN A 8 -9.50 -9.63 -24.35
CA ASN A 8 -10.81 -10.24 -24.06
C ASN A 8 -10.82 -11.76 -24.34
N SER A 9 -10.15 -12.56 -23.51
CA SER A 9 -10.04 -14.02 -23.64
C SER A 9 -10.69 -14.75 -22.44
N PRO A 10 -11.12 -16.03 -22.60
CA PRO A 10 -12.04 -16.66 -21.67
C PRO A 10 -11.44 -16.95 -20.30
N ARG A 11 -12.35 -17.00 -19.32
CA ARG A 11 -12.19 -17.05 -17.85
C ARG A 11 -11.02 -17.95 -17.38
N PRO A 12 -10.20 -17.52 -16.41
CA PRO A 12 -9.22 -18.40 -15.78
C PRO A 12 -9.90 -19.31 -14.76
N GLN A 13 -9.49 -20.59 -14.78
CA GLN A 13 -9.82 -21.55 -13.74
C GLN A 13 -9.20 -21.11 -12.40
N CYS A 14 -9.99 -21.22 -11.34
CA CYS A 14 -9.66 -20.81 -9.98
C CYS A 14 -8.47 -21.61 -9.42
N LYS A 15 -7.25 -21.12 -9.64
CA LYS A 15 -6.04 -21.60 -8.95
C LYS A 15 -5.92 -20.88 -7.62
N ARG A 16 -5.42 -21.56 -6.58
CA ARG A 16 -5.13 -20.95 -5.28
C ARG A 16 -4.22 -19.72 -5.49
N PRO A 17 -4.47 -18.59 -4.79
CA PRO A 17 -3.70 -17.38 -4.98
C PRO A 17 -2.23 -17.64 -4.68
N GLN A 18 -1.34 -17.36 -5.65
CA GLN A 18 0.09 -17.34 -5.38
C GLN A 18 0.38 -16.13 -4.49
N LYS A 19 1.00 -16.36 -3.32
CA LYS A 19 1.45 -15.27 -2.46
C LYS A 19 2.57 -14.50 -3.15
N GLY A 20 2.21 -13.42 -3.81
CA GLY A 20 3.12 -12.51 -4.49
C GLY A 20 3.67 -11.44 -3.56
N PRO A 21 4.71 -10.71 -3.97
CA PRO A 21 5.25 -9.59 -3.19
C PRO A 21 4.23 -8.47 -2.95
N LEU A 22 3.17 -8.35 -3.75
CA LEU A 22 2.05 -7.42 -3.48
C LEU A 22 1.14 -7.88 -2.34
N THR A 23 1.00 -9.19 -2.10
CA THR A 23 0.23 -9.73 -0.97
C THR A 23 0.74 -9.16 0.35
N GLY A 24 2.07 -9.07 0.52
CA GLY A 24 2.68 -8.50 1.72
C GLY A 24 2.38 -7.00 1.89
N LEU A 25 2.29 -6.26 0.79
CA LEU A 25 1.93 -4.84 0.80
C LEU A 25 0.45 -4.63 1.17
N THR A 26 -0.44 -5.42 0.56
CA THR A 26 -1.87 -5.44 0.91
C THR A 26 -2.07 -5.79 2.38
N ASP A 27 -1.37 -6.83 2.87
CA ASP A 27 -1.47 -7.28 4.26
C ASP A 27 -0.97 -6.22 5.25
N ALA A 28 0.12 -5.50 4.93
CA ALA A 28 0.62 -4.41 5.75
C ALA A 28 -0.40 -3.26 5.83
N GLY A 29 -1.00 -2.88 4.70
CA GLY A 29 -2.06 -1.86 4.66
C GLY A 29 -3.30 -2.28 5.48
N VAL A 30 -3.75 -3.53 5.34
CA VAL A 30 -4.87 -4.09 6.11
C VAL A 30 -4.56 -4.16 7.60
N GLN A 31 -3.36 -4.59 7.98
CA GLN A 31 -2.95 -4.62 9.39
C GLN A 31 -2.92 -3.22 9.98
N PHE A 32 -2.41 -2.24 9.23
CA PHE A 32 -2.41 -0.86 9.66
C PHE A 32 -3.82 -0.30 9.83
N LEU A 33 -4.72 -0.62 8.89
CA LEU A 33 -6.13 -0.27 8.96
C LEU A 33 -6.79 -0.80 10.24
N LYS A 34 -6.57 -2.08 10.57
CA LYS A 34 -7.12 -2.73 11.77
C LYS A 34 -6.60 -2.11 13.08
N ASN A 35 -5.38 -1.61 13.07
CA ASN A 35 -4.74 -1.00 14.24
C ASN A 35 -5.05 0.50 14.40
N MET A 36 -5.80 1.11 13.46
CA MET A 36 -6.27 2.49 13.61
C MET A 36 -7.56 2.53 14.43
N HIS A 37 -7.47 3.07 15.65
CA HIS A 37 -8.62 3.25 16.55
C HIS A 37 -9.50 4.49 16.24
N THR A 38 -9.22 5.24 15.17
CA THR A 38 -9.97 6.46 14.81
C THR A 38 -10.81 6.27 13.55
N SER A 39 -12.01 6.86 13.55
CA SER A 39 -13.11 6.68 12.57
C SER A 39 -12.84 7.10 11.12
N LYS A 40 -11.65 7.62 10.79
CA LYS A 40 -11.18 7.82 9.42
C LYS A 40 -9.77 7.27 9.27
N SER A 41 -9.65 6.20 8.49
CA SER A 41 -8.40 5.52 8.16
C SER A 41 -7.55 6.40 7.24
N SER A 42 -6.74 7.26 7.83
CA SER A 42 -6.03 8.31 7.07
C SER A 42 -4.90 7.71 6.22
N LEU A 43 -5.08 7.80 4.90
CA LEU A 43 -4.02 7.46 3.95
C LEU A 43 -2.82 8.40 4.07
N LYS A 44 -3.05 9.67 4.46
CA LYS A 44 -1.96 10.63 4.72
C LYS A 44 -1.02 10.14 5.83
N ILE A 45 -1.60 9.61 6.93
CA ILE A 45 -0.81 9.05 8.03
C ILE A 45 -0.08 7.78 7.60
N TRP A 46 -0.74 6.90 6.83
CA TRP A 46 -0.08 5.74 6.23
C TRP A 46 1.11 6.16 5.36
N ASN A 47 0.92 7.13 4.48
CA ASN A 47 1.95 7.65 3.59
C ASN A 47 3.15 8.23 4.36
N LEU A 48 2.90 9.08 5.37
CA LEU A 48 3.95 9.61 6.25
C LEU A 48 4.75 8.50 6.91
N LYS A 49 4.08 7.45 7.41
CA LYS A 49 4.74 6.31 8.03
C LYS A 49 5.58 5.52 7.04
N CYS A 50 5.08 5.27 5.83
CA CYS A 50 5.87 4.64 4.78
C CYS A 50 7.11 5.49 4.47
N CYS A 51 6.98 6.82 4.40
CA CYS A 51 8.10 7.71 4.12
C CYS A 51 9.23 7.60 5.15
N TYR A 52 8.95 7.80 6.45
CA TYR A 52 10.02 7.74 7.45
C TYR A 52 10.56 6.31 7.63
N THR A 53 9.72 5.27 7.49
CA THR A 53 10.19 3.88 7.62
C THR A 53 11.03 3.42 6.42
N ALA A 54 10.74 3.92 5.22
CA ALA A 54 11.60 3.72 4.05
C ALA A 54 12.97 4.39 4.27
N LYS A 55 12.99 5.62 4.80
CA LYS A 55 14.25 6.29 5.18
C LYS A 55 15.05 5.45 6.18
N PHE A 56 14.42 4.90 7.22
CA PHE A 56 15.12 4.12 8.24
C PHE A 56 15.61 2.77 7.74
N PHE A 57 14.76 2.00 7.06
CA PHE A 57 15.02 0.58 6.82
C PHE A 57 15.45 0.25 5.39
N GLU A 58 15.18 1.11 4.41
CA GLU A 58 15.65 0.93 3.03
C GLU A 58 16.88 1.80 2.74
N ALA A 59 16.77 3.10 3.04
CA ALA A 59 17.85 4.07 2.84
C ALA A 59 18.87 4.09 3.98
N ASN A 60 18.47 3.64 5.18
CA ASN A 60 19.31 3.63 6.37
C ASN A 60 19.83 5.02 6.74
N GLN A 61 18.91 5.98 6.70
CA GLN A 61 19.13 7.41 6.88
C GLN A 61 18.09 7.99 7.85
N PRO A 62 18.41 9.09 8.55
CA PRO A 62 17.43 9.80 9.35
C PRO A 62 16.30 10.34 8.48
N PHE A 63 15.12 10.50 9.09
CA PHE A 63 14.00 11.20 8.46
C PHE A 63 14.11 12.69 8.79
N VAL A 64 14.16 13.51 7.74
CA VAL A 64 14.17 14.96 7.80
C VAL A 64 12.78 15.43 7.38
N VAL A 65 12.09 16.16 8.26
CA VAL A 65 10.67 16.49 8.04
C VAL A 65 10.49 17.58 6.98
N GLU A 66 11.49 18.44 6.83
CA GLU A 66 11.56 19.49 5.83
C GLU A 66 11.51 18.93 4.40
N ASP A 67 12.24 17.82 4.16
CA ASP A 67 12.20 17.09 2.88
C ASP A 67 10.78 16.57 2.58
N TYR A 68 10.03 16.19 3.62
CA TYR A 68 8.65 15.71 3.45
C TYR A 68 7.71 16.85 3.09
N TYR A 69 7.84 18.02 3.73
CA TYR A 69 7.03 19.20 3.43
C TYR A 69 7.22 19.71 2.00
N ALA A 70 8.46 19.66 1.49
CA ALA A 70 8.76 20.12 0.13
C ALA A 70 8.07 19.28 -0.96
N ASN A 71 7.78 18.00 -0.67
CA ASN A 71 7.36 17.03 -1.67
C ASN A 71 5.88 16.64 -1.58
N ILE A 72 5.16 17.08 -0.54
CA ILE A 72 3.79 16.64 -0.27
C ILE A 72 2.88 17.81 0.15
N PRO A 73 1.73 18.02 -0.50
CA PRO A 73 0.82 19.13 -0.24
C PRO A 73 -0.11 18.88 0.97
N PHE A 74 0.43 18.37 2.09
CA PHE A 74 -0.36 18.19 3.31
C PHE A 74 -0.13 19.33 4.29
N GLU A 75 -1.16 19.62 5.08
CA GLU A 75 -1.06 20.55 6.19
C GLU A 75 0.02 20.07 7.19
N ASN A 76 1.04 20.90 7.39
CA ASN A 76 2.17 20.61 8.28
C ASN A 76 1.71 20.26 9.70
N GLU A 77 0.58 20.81 10.17
CA GLU A 77 -0.01 20.48 11.47
C GLU A 77 -0.35 19.00 11.63
N ILE A 78 -0.91 18.35 10.59
CA ILE A 78 -1.28 16.94 10.65
C ILE A 78 -0.03 16.07 10.78
N VAL A 79 1.02 16.42 10.02
CA VAL A 79 2.33 15.75 10.05
C VAL A 79 2.97 15.90 11.41
N ASN A 80 3.12 17.13 11.90
CA ASN A 80 3.69 17.44 13.22
C ASN A 80 2.93 16.74 14.34
N ARG A 81 1.60 16.77 14.32
CA ARG A 81 0.76 16.07 15.31
C ARG A 81 1.01 14.57 15.28
N SER A 82 1.17 13.97 14.10
CA SER A 82 1.45 12.54 13.97
C SER A 82 2.84 12.14 14.46
N LEU A 83 3.86 12.94 14.13
CA LEU A 83 5.24 12.73 14.58
C LEU A 83 5.34 12.88 16.09
N ASN A 84 4.75 13.94 16.66
CA ASN A 84 4.70 14.15 18.12
C ASN A 84 3.97 13.02 18.84
N LYS A 85 2.83 12.54 18.33
CA LYS A 85 2.17 11.35 18.89
C LYS A 85 3.06 10.11 18.86
N SER A 86 3.88 9.96 17.83
CA SER A 86 4.81 8.82 17.71
C SER A 86 6.01 8.96 18.64
N LEU A 87 6.49 10.19 18.86
CA LEU A 87 7.50 10.54 19.86
C LEU A 87 7.01 10.23 21.29
N CYS A 88 5.85 10.76 21.67
CA CYS A 88 5.26 10.54 22.99
C CYS A 88 4.97 9.06 23.27
N ALA A 89 4.68 8.28 22.23
CA ALA A 89 4.48 6.84 22.34
C ALA A 89 5.79 6.02 22.33
N GLY A 90 6.96 6.65 22.35
CA GLY A 90 8.27 5.98 22.34
C GLY A 90 8.57 5.19 21.06
N ARG A 91 7.92 5.53 19.94
CA ARG A 91 8.10 4.85 18.63
C ARG A 91 9.16 5.52 17.77
N LEU A 92 9.37 6.82 17.97
CA LEU A 92 10.38 7.62 17.28
C LEU A 92 11.23 8.34 18.33
N ILE A 93 12.45 8.68 17.94
CA ILE A 93 13.37 9.51 18.71
C ILE A 93 13.70 10.75 17.88
N LEU A 94 13.73 11.92 18.52
CA LEU A 94 14.21 13.15 17.90
C LEU A 94 15.60 13.47 18.47
N ARG A 95 16.63 13.52 17.60
CA ARG A 95 18.00 13.86 17.99
C ARG A 95 18.57 14.86 16.99
N ASN A 96 19.01 16.03 17.46
CA ASN A 96 19.57 17.10 16.62
C ASN A 96 18.69 17.45 15.40
N GLY A 97 17.37 17.55 15.59
CA GLY A 97 16.41 17.83 14.51
C GLY A 97 16.13 16.66 13.57
N GLN A 98 16.79 15.51 13.75
CA GLN A 98 16.61 14.31 12.93
C GLN A 98 15.72 13.29 13.64
N TRP A 99 14.74 12.75 12.90
CA TRP A 99 13.91 11.67 13.38
C TRP A 99 14.59 10.32 13.15
N LEU A 100 14.61 9.50 14.19
CA LEU A 100 15.23 8.18 14.21
C LEU A 100 14.21 7.14 14.71
N PRO A 101 14.36 5.86 14.31
CA PRO A 101 13.57 4.79 14.90
C PRO A 101 13.99 4.56 16.36
N SER A 102 13.04 4.24 17.23
CA SER A 102 13.35 3.71 18.56
C SER A 102 13.67 2.21 18.50
N PRO A 103 14.32 1.62 19.53
CA PRO A 103 14.53 0.16 19.58
C PRO A 103 13.24 -0.65 19.39
N SER A 104 12.11 -0.17 19.95
CA SER A 104 10.83 -0.86 19.84
C SER A 104 10.28 -0.91 18.41
N ILE A 105 10.49 0.14 17.59
CA ILE A 105 10.06 0.12 16.19
C ILE A 105 10.99 -0.74 15.34
N ILE A 106 12.29 -0.77 15.64
CA ILE A 106 13.25 -1.68 14.99
C ILE A 106 12.82 -3.13 15.22
N ASP A 107 12.54 -3.51 16.47
CA ASP A 107 12.05 -4.86 16.81
C ASP A 107 10.74 -5.21 16.11
N THR A 108 9.81 -4.25 16.06
CA THR A 108 8.52 -4.42 15.36
C THR A 108 8.73 -4.70 13.87
N PHE A 109 9.61 -3.96 13.20
CA PHE A 109 9.92 -4.17 11.79
C PHE A 109 10.71 -5.45 11.56
N ARG A 110 11.64 -5.80 12.44
CA ARG A 110 12.37 -7.07 12.41
C ARG A 110 11.40 -8.27 12.43
N ILE A 111 10.44 -8.28 13.37
CA ILE A 111 9.41 -9.32 13.45
C ILE A 111 8.54 -9.34 12.18
N SER A 112 8.13 -8.16 11.71
CA SER A 112 7.28 -8.03 10.52
C SER A 112 7.97 -8.55 9.26
N PHE A 113 9.24 -8.19 9.04
CA PHE A 113 10.04 -8.69 7.92
C PHE A 113 10.26 -10.19 7.99
N ARG A 114 10.58 -10.75 9.16
CA ARG A 114 10.67 -12.21 9.34
C ARG A 114 9.37 -12.92 8.97
N ARG A 115 8.24 -12.44 9.49
CA ARG A 115 6.91 -13.02 9.20
C ARG A 115 6.55 -12.92 7.72
N ALA A 116 6.89 -11.82 7.07
CA ALA A 116 6.66 -11.59 5.65
C ALA A 116 7.71 -12.23 4.74
N LYS A 117 8.74 -12.91 5.30
CA LYS A 117 9.90 -13.44 4.57
C LYS A 117 10.60 -12.38 3.71
N ILE A 118 10.66 -11.13 4.19
CA ILE A 118 11.41 -10.06 3.56
C ILE A 118 12.87 -10.16 4.06
N PRO A 119 13.86 -10.32 3.16
CA PRO A 119 15.27 -10.34 3.56
C PRO A 119 15.70 -8.99 4.14
N PHE A 120 16.44 -9.03 5.25
CA PHE A 120 17.11 -7.87 5.83
C PHE A 120 18.44 -8.28 6.45
N LYS A 121 19.31 -7.29 6.68
CA LYS A 121 20.59 -7.44 7.38
C LYS A 121 20.54 -6.63 8.67
N GLU A 122 21.19 -7.11 9.72
CA GLU A 122 21.49 -6.28 10.89
C GLU A 122 22.63 -5.31 10.50
N VAL A 123 22.58 -4.09 11.01
CA VAL A 123 23.57 -3.04 10.73
C VAL A 123 24.01 -2.39 12.03
N ASP A 124 25.30 -2.08 12.14
CA ASP A 124 25.87 -1.44 13.32
C ASP A 124 25.72 0.09 13.24
N ASN A 125 24.48 0.55 13.34
CA ASN A 125 24.12 1.97 13.37
C ASN A 125 22.74 2.17 14.04
N PRO A 126 22.30 3.42 14.26
CA PRO A 126 21.06 3.71 14.99
C PRO A 126 19.77 3.12 14.39
N PHE A 127 19.78 2.62 13.16
CA PHE A 127 18.61 2.04 12.50
C PHE A 127 18.46 0.53 12.73
N GLY A 128 19.56 -0.14 13.13
CA GLY A 128 19.62 -1.55 13.55
C GLY A 128 19.42 -2.59 12.43
N ILE A 129 18.54 -2.34 11.47
CA ILE A 129 18.28 -3.24 10.34
C ILE A 129 18.22 -2.49 9.01
N ARG A 130 18.55 -3.19 7.92
CA ARG A 130 18.39 -2.71 6.54
C ARG A 130 17.84 -3.79 5.63
N THR A 131 16.78 -3.49 4.87
CA THR A 131 16.25 -4.34 3.79
C THR A 131 16.81 -3.89 2.44
N CYS A 132 17.03 -4.83 1.53
CA CYS A 132 17.33 -4.53 0.12
C CYS A 132 16.07 -4.37 -0.74
N LYS A 133 14.90 -4.72 -0.19
CA LYS A 133 13.61 -4.60 -0.88
C LYS A 133 13.05 -3.19 -0.71
N LEU A 134 12.54 -2.63 -1.80
CA LEU A 134 11.92 -1.30 -1.89
C LEU A 134 10.40 -1.35 -1.65
N ASN A 135 9.94 -2.24 -0.77
CA ASN A 135 8.51 -2.49 -0.57
C ASN A 135 7.80 -1.37 0.20
N ILE A 136 8.52 -0.67 1.08
CA ILE A 136 8.01 0.46 1.86
C ILE A 136 7.99 1.73 1.01
N SER A 137 9.05 2.01 0.26
CA SER A 137 9.05 3.14 -0.69
C SER A 137 8.01 2.95 -1.78
N LEU A 138 7.79 1.74 -2.30
CA LEU A 138 6.67 1.46 -3.20
C LEU A 138 5.31 1.80 -2.55
N ALA A 139 5.09 1.39 -1.29
CA ALA A 139 3.89 1.72 -0.54
C ALA A 139 3.66 3.24 -0.44
N GLN A 140 4.74 3.98 -0.20
CA GLN A 140 4.73 5.44 -0.19
C GLN A 140 4.37 5.98 -1.57
N SER A 141 5.05 5.57 -2.65
CA SER A 141 4.79 6.06 -4.01
C SER A 141 3.35 5.82 -4.46
N LEU A 142 2.80 4.63 -4.19
CA LEU A 142 1.42 4.29 -4.53
C LEU A 142 0.42 5.16 -3.73
N SER A 143 0.64 5.34 -2.44
CA SER A 143 -0.24 6.19 -1.61
C SER A 143 -0.10 7.68 -1.96
N THR A 144 1.08 8.16 -2.34
CA THR A 144 1.28 9.52 -2.86
C THR A 144 0.53 9.71 -4.17
N SER A 145 0.63 8.77 -5.10
CA SER A 145 -0.11 8.83 -6.37
C SER A 145 -1.62 8.85 -6.16
N LEU A 146 -2.14 8.09 -5.17
CA LEU A 146 -3.56 8.11 -4.84
C LEU A 146 -3.97 9.48 -4.24
N LEU A 147 -3.20 10.00 -3.29
CA LEU A 147 -3.45 11.29 -2.65
C LEU A 147 -3.35 12.49 -3.62
N ALA A 148 -2.57 12.37 -4.70
CA ALA A 148 -2.48 13.39 -5.75
C ALA A 148 -3.78 13.54 -6.56
N ILE A 149 -4.59 12.49 -6.69
CA ILE A 149 -5.90 12.56 -7.35
C ILE A 149 -6.92 13.20 -6.42
N ASN A 150 -6.97 12.72 -5.17
CA ASN A 150 -7.86 13.24 -4.16
C ASN A 150 -7.19 13.16 -2.78
N PRO A 151 -6.93 14.30 -2.12
CA PRO A 151 -6.26 14.32 -0.82
C PRO A 151 -7.09 13.67 0.30
N ASN A 152 -8.37 13.41 0.07
CA ASN A 152 -9.27 12.74 1.01
C ASN A 152 -9.36 11.23 0.80
N HIS A 153 -8.54 10.66 -0.09
CA HIS A 153 -8.46 9.21 -0.22
C HIS A 153 -8.16 8.54 1.12
N THR A 154 -8.84 7.43 1.34
CA THR A 154 -8.75 6.63 2.57
C THR A 154 -7.80 5.46 2.39
N LEU A 155 -7.28 4.95 3.51
CA LEU A 155 -6.50 3.73 3.48
C LEU A 155 -7.32 2.53 3.00
N THR A 156 -8.64 2.52 3.25
CA THR A 156 -9.53 1.48 2.73
C THR A 156 -9.49 1.44 1.20
N GLN A 157 -9.60 2.60 0.54
CA GLN A 157 -9.53 2.69 -0.93
C GLN A 157 -8.17 2.23 -1.47
N TYR A 158 -7.08 2.61 -0.79
CA TYR A 158 -5.74 2.12 -1.10
C TYR A 158 -5.66 0.58 -1.02
N CYS A 159 -6.18 -0.03 0.06
CA CYS A 159 -6.20 -1.49 0.20
C CYS A 159 -7.08 -2.18 -0.84
N VAL A 160 -8.21 -1.56 -1.22
CA VAL A 160 -9.07 -2.05 -2.32
C VAL A 160 -8.30 -2.08 -3.64
N GLU A 161 -7.61 -0.99 -3.99
CA GLU A 161 -6.83 -0.94 -5.23
C GLU A 161 -5.72 -1.99 -5.24
N LEU A 162 -4.99 -2.16 -4.12
CA LEU A 162 -3.96 -3.20 -4.01
C LEU A 162 -4.54 -4.61 -4.17
N ALA A 163 -5.71 -4.90 -3.59
CA ALA A 163 -6.35 -6.21 -3.75
C ALA A 163 -6.78 -6.47 -5.19
N LEU A 164 -7.25 -5.44 -5.91
CA LEU A 164 -7.60 -5.56 -7.32
C LEU A 164 -6.34 -5.79 -8.19
N TRP A 165 -5.23 -5.11 -7.90
CA TRP A 165 -3.94 -5.36 -8.55
C TRP A 165 -3.38 -6.75 -8.24
N GLU A 166 -3.49 -7.19 -6.99
CA GLU A 166 -3.08 -8.53 -6.57
C GLU A 166 -3.86 -9.61 -7.36
N ALA A 167 -5.17 -9.45 -7.48
CA ALA A 167 -5.99 -10.35 -8.28
C ALA A 167 -5.60 -10.33 -9.77
N HIS A 168 -5.36 -9.13 -10.30
CA HIS A 168 -4.97 -8.95 -11.70
C HIS A 168 -3.64 -9.62 -12.03
N PHE A 169 -2.63 -9.51 -11.17
CA PHE A 169 -1.28 -10.02 -11.44
C PHE A 169 -1.06 -11.48 -11.02
N PHE A 170 -1.71 -11.98 -9.96
CA PHE A 170 -1.35 -13.27 -9.36
C PHE A 170 -2.43 -14.35 -9.42
N ASN A 171 -3.68 -13.97 -9.69
CA ASN A 171 -4.80 -14.91 -9.65
C ASN A 171 -5.45 -15.10 -11.03
N ASP A 172 -4.90 -14.48 -12.06
CA ASP A 172 -5.50 -14.29 -13.38
C ASP A 172 -6.91 -13.65 -13.33
N GLN A 173 -7.34 -13.18 -12.15
CA GLN A 173 -8.66 -12.63 -11.89
C GLN A 173 -8.63 -11.14 -12.16
N ARG A 174 -9.19 -10.74 -13.30
CA ARG A 174 -9.21 -9.33 -13.70
C ARG A 174 -10.25 -8.49 -12.97
N ALA A 175 -11.19 -9.13 -12.27
CA ALA A 175 -12.23 -8.47 -11.51
C ALA A 175 -12.58 -9.27 -10.24
N LEU A 176 -13.03 -8.57 -9.20
CA LEU A 176 -13.42 -9.14 -7.92
C LEU A 176 -14.85 -8.75 -7.55
N THR A 177 -15.57 -9.66 -6.90
CA THR A 177 -16.85 -9.31 -6.26
C THR A 177 -16.60 -8.63 -4.92
N LEU A 178 -17.64 -7.98 -4.39
CA LEU A 178 -17.62 -7.44 -3.03
C LEU A 178 -17.34 -8.53 -1.97
N LYS A 179 -17.79 -9.77 -2.21
CA LYS A 179 -17.50 -10.93 -1.34
C LYS A 179 -16.01 -11.25 -1.35
N HIS A 180 -15.39 -11.35 -2.52
CA HIS A 180 -13.95 -11.61 -2.63
C HIS A 180 -13.11 -10.53 -1.93
N LEU A 181 -13.45 -9.25 -2.13
CA LEU A 181 -12.76 -8.14 -1.47
C LEU A 181 -12.94 -8.19 0.05
N SER A 182 -14.16 -8.49 0.53
CA SER A 182 -14.47 -8.60 1.95
C SER A 182 -13.67 -9.71 2.63
N GLU A 183 -13.58 -10.88 2.00
CA GLU A 183 -12.79 -12.01 2.48
C GLU A 183 -11.29 -11.69 2.45
N ARG A 184 -10.79 -11.11 1.35
CA ARG A 184 -9.35 -10.79 1.17
C ARG A 184 -8.86 -9.73 2.14
N LEU A 185 -9.64 -8.68 2.36
CA LEU A 185 -9.26 -7.52 3.17
C LEU A 185 -9.73 -7.65 4.63
N ASN A 186 -10.65 -8.58 4.91
CA ASN A 186 -11.33 -8.70 6.19
C ASN A 186 -11.97 -7.35 6.62
N ILE A 187 -12.70 -6.75 5.69
CA ILE A 187 -13.46 -5.49 5.85
C ILE A 187 -14.93 -5.80 5.51
N SER A 188 -15.87 -5.15 6.19
CA SER A 188 -17.30 -5.34 5.93
C SER A 188 -17.68 -4.94 4.51
N LYS A 189 -18.66 -5.64 3.94
CA LYS A 189 -19.18 -5.35 2.60
C LYS A 189 -19.74 -3.93 2.47
N SER A 190 -20.37 -3.38 3.52
CA SER A 190 -20.89 -2.02 3.50
C SER A 190 -19.79 -0.97 3.36
N THR A 191 -18.72 -1.08 4.16
CA THR A 191 -17.56 -0.19 4.08
C THR A 191 -16.85 -0.30 2.73
N LEU A 192 -16.72 -1.51 2.20
CA LEU A 192 -16.12 -1.73 0.88
C LEU A 192 -16.97 -1.17 -0.26
N SER A 193 -18.30 -1.30 -0.17
CA SER A 193 -19.23 -0.73 -1.15
C SER A 193 -19.03 0.78 -1.24
N THR A 194 -19.06 1.49 -0.10
CA THR A 194 -18.82 2.94 -0.07
C THR A 194 -17.46 3.32 -0.66
N ALA A 195 -16.40 2.56 -0.34
CA ALA A 195 -15.06 2.83 -0.88
C ALA A 195 -14.97 2.63 -2.40
N LEU A 196 -15.64 1.59 -2.93
CA LEU A 196 -15.69 1.28 -4.36
C LEU A 196 -16.47 2.33 -5.14
N TRP A 197 -17.64 2.75 -4.64
CA TRP A 197 -18.43 3.84 -5.24
C TRP A 197 -17.60 5.12 -5.37
N GLN A 198 -16.91 5.53 -4.30
CA GLN A 198 -16.04 6.71 -4.35
C GLN A 198 -14.85 6.56 -5.32
N LEU A 199 -14.31 5.35 -5.48
CA LEU A 199 -13.27 5.08 -6.48
C LEU A 199 -13.83 5.10 -7.91
N ALA A 200 -15.07 4.66 -8.10
CA ALA A 200 -15.76 4.66 -9.38
C ALA A 200 -16.16 6.06 -9.82
N ASP A 201 -16.61 6.91 -8.90
CA ASP A 201 -16.88 8.34 -9.14
C ASP A 201 -15.62 9.07 -9.65
N LEU A 202 -14.45 8.66 -9.16
CA LEU A 202 -13.14 9.14 -9.62
C LEU A 202 -12.59 8.35 -10.81
N GLN A 203 -13.40 7.48 -11.41
CA GLN A 203 -13.06 6.63 -12.56
C GLN A 203 -11.80 5.77 -12.38
N GLN A 204 -11.44 5.42 -11.13
CA GLN A 204 -10.28 4.58 -10.84
C GLN A 204 -10.60 3.09 -10.90
N VAL A 205 -11.86 2.73 -10.69
CA VAL A 205 -12.39 1.38 -10.85
C VAL A 205 -13.62 1.41 -11.76
N VAL A 206 -13.93 0.27 -12.36
CA VAL A 206 -15.12 0.06 -13.19
C VAL A 206 -15.96 -1.05 -12.55
N GLU A 207 -17.26 -0.81 -12.49
CA GLU A 207 -18.28 -1.80 -12.13
C GLU A 207 -18.81 -2.49 -13.39
N GLU A 208 -18.93 -3.82 -13.34
CA GLU A 208 -19.48 -4.64 -14.41
C GLU A 208 -20.51 -5.62 -13.84
N ASP A 209 -21.55 -5.90 -14.62
CA ASP A 209 -22.53 -6.94 -14.28
C ASP A 209 -21.87 -8.33 -14.28
N HIS A 210 -22.23 -9.17 -13.30
CA HIS A 210 -21.83 -10.57 -13.34
C HIS A 210 -22.60 -11.28 -14.47
N PRO A 211 -21.91 -11.98 -15.39
CA PRO A 211 -22.50 -12.48 -16.63
C PRO A 211 -23.59 -13.52 -16.38
N ASP A 212 -23.48 -14.26 -15.28
CA ASP A 212 -24.40 -15.34 -14.93
C ASP A 212 -25.36 -14.98 -13.78
N ASP A 213 -25.25 -13.77 -13.20
CA ASP A 213 -26.08 -13.34 -12.06
C ASP A 213 -26.19 -11.80 -11.99
N ALA A 214 -27.29 -11.24 -12.50
CA ALA A 214 -27.52 -9.79 -12.50
C ALA A 214 -27.56 -9.14 -11.10
N ARG A 215 -27.63 -9.92 -10.02
CA ARG A 215 -27.58 -9.42 -8.63
C ARG A 215 -26.15 -9.26 -8.11
N THR A 216 -25.17 -9.82 -8.81
CA THR A 216 -23.76 -9.76 -8.44
C THR A 216 -23.02 -8.77 -9.34
N ARG A 217 -22.14 -7.98 -8.73
CA ARG A 217 -21.32 -6.98 -9.41
C ARG A 217 -19.85 -7.32 -9.31
N PHE A 218 -19.14 -7.16 -10.41
CA PHE A 218 -17.69 -7.27 -10.49
C PHE A 218 -17.06 -5.87 -10.51
N TRP A 219 -15.94 -5.76 -9.80
CA TRP A 219 -15.15 -4.55 -9.73
C TRP A 219 -13.76 -4.82 -10.27
N ARG A 220 -13.28 -3.94 -11.14
CA ARG A 220 -11.92 -4.01 -11.69
C ARG A 220 -11.26 -2.65 -11.76
N ILE A 221 -9.93 -2.67 -11.85
CA ILE A 221 -9.12 -1.49 -12.14
C ILE A 221 -9.56 -0.86 -13.48
N ASN A 222 -9.69 0.47 -13.54
CA ASN A 222 -9.90 1.19 -14.79
C ASN A 222 -8.57 1.38 -15.54
N ALA A 223 -8.23 0.42 -16.40
CA ALA A 223 -7.01 0.41 -17.20
C ALA A 223 -6.82 1.63 -18.12
N SER A 224 -7.87 2.40 -18.41
CA SER A 224 -7.78 3.59 -19.26
C SER A 224 -7.42 4.85 -18.47
N HIS A 225 -7.49 4.82 -17.12
CA HIS A 225 -7.25 6.00 -16.30
C HIS A 225 -5.74 6.28 -16.16
N PRO A 226 -5.24 7.50 -16.46
CA PRO A 226 -3.80 7.79 -16.48
C PRO A 226 -3.08 7.49 -15.16
N ALA A 227 -3.68 7.83 -14.03
CA ALA A 227 -3.07 7.58 -12.72
C ALA A 227 -3.02 6.08 -12.36
N ILE A 228 -3.99 5.30 -12.87
CA ILE A 228 -4.01 3.85 -12.70
C ILE A 228 -2.91 3.23 -13.56
N LEU A 229 -2.74 3.67 -14.81
CA LEU A 229 -1.65 3.25 -15.68
C LEU A 229 -0.28 3.54 -15.03
N HIS A 230 -0.12 4.73 -14.45
CA HIS A 230 1.10 5.09 -13.72
C HIS A 230 1.37 4.14 -12.54
N ARG A 231 0.36 3.86 -11.69
CA ARG A 231 0.52 2.91 -10.57
C ARG A 231 0.77 1.48 -11.04
N GLY A 232 0.11 1.05 -12.12
CA GLY A 232 0.40 -0.22 -12.78
C GLY A 232 1.86 -0.34 -13.22
N ALA A 233 2.43 0.73 -13.78
CA ALA A 233 3.85 0.77 -14.16
C ALA A 233 4.79 0.69 -12.95
N LEU A 234 4.48 1.40 -11.85
CA LEU A 234 5.25 1.30 -10.60
C LEU A 234 5.25 -0.13 -10.03
N LEU A 235 4.08 -0.78 -10.05
CA LEU A 235 3.92 -2.15 -9.59
C LEU A 235 4.72 -3.11 -10.47
N LEU A 236 4.61 -3.01 -11.80
CA LEU A 236 5.38 -3.86 -12.73
C LEU A 236 6.90 -3.69 -12.53
N ALA A 237 7.39 -2.45 -12.45
CA ALA A 237 8.81 -2.19 -12.22
C ALA A 237 9.31 -2.82 -10.92
N TYR A 238 8.50 -2.78 -9.86
CA TYR A 238 8.81 -3.46 -8.61
C TYR A 238 8.79 -4.99 -8.74
N LEU A 239 7.82 -5.56 -9.46
CA LEU A 239 7.74 -7.00 -9.69
C LEU A 239 8.94 -7.52 -10.49
N ASP A 240 9.39 -6.77 -11.50
CA ASP A 240 10.58 -7.09 -12.29
C ASP A 240 11.82 -7.13 -11.38
N GLN A 241 12.04 -6.09 -10.57
CA GLN A 241 13.13 -6.07 -9.58
C GLN A 241 13.03 -7.23 -8.58
N TYR A 242 11.83 -7.53 -8.11
CA TYR A 242 11.61 -8.59 -7.14
C TYR A 242 11.87 -9.99 -7.70
N SER A 243 11.64 -10.19 -9.00
CA SER A 243 11.90 -11.46 -9.70
C SER A 243 13.39 -11.73 -9.94
N LEU A 244 14.17 -10.68 -10.23
CA LEU A 244 15.62 -10.75 -10.43
C LEU A 244 16.38 -11.15 -9.16
N ASP A 245 15.86 -10.79 -7.99
CA ASP A 245 16.45 -11.14 -6.69
C ASP A 245 16.15 -12.59 -6.24
N ARG A 246 15.43 -13.39 -7.03
CA ARG A 246 15.16 -14.83 -6.74
C ARG A 246 16.05 -15.79 -7.53
N THR A 247 16.83 -15.28 -8.48
CA THR A 247 17.88 -15.99 -9.23
C THR A 247 19.24 -15.75 -8.61
#